data_AF-A0A3D1WYI9-F1
#
_entry.id   AF-A0A3D1WYI9-F1
#
_cell.length_a   1.000
_cell.length_b   1.000
_cell.length_c   1.000
_cell.angle_alpha   90.00
_cell.angle_beta   90.00
_cell.angle_gamma   90.00
#
_symmetry.space_group_name_H-M   'P 1'
#
loop_
_entity.id
_entity.type
_entity.pdbx_description
1 polymer ?
#
loop_
_entity_poly.entity_id
_entity_poly.type
_entity_poly.pdbx_seq_one_letter_code
_entity_poly.pdbx_strand_id
1 'polypeptide(L)' 'MHAGIALENTHRYFNLEEMEKDIILTHMWPLSDSFFKYRESLLVSLVDKIGSTRDIFSMISGINEDTAK' A
#
# COMPACT_ATOMS: atom_id res chain seq x y z
N MET A 1 11.47 7.68 -4.15
CA MET A 1 12.38 6.55 -4.48
C MET A 1 12.12 5.37 -3.55
N HIS A 2 10.96 4.71 -3.69
CA HIS A 2 10.61 3.49 -2.92
C HIS A 2 9.93 2.50 -3.86
N ALA A 3 8.85 2.93 -4.52
CA ALA A 3 8.14 2.15 -5.52
C ALA A 3 9.01 1.65 -6.69
N GLY A 4 9.94 2.48 -7.19
CA GLY A 4 10.87 2.08 -8.26
C GLY A 4 11.87 1.00 -7.86
N ILE A 5 12.35 1.01 -6.61
CA ILE A 5 13.25 -0.03 -6.08
C ILE A 5 12.47 -1.33 -5.86
N ALA A 6 11.24 -1.25 -5.34
CA ALA A 6 10.36 -2.39 -5.20
C ALA A 6 10.07 -3.05 -6.56
N LEU A 7 9.83 -2.24 -7.59
CA LEU A 7 9.63 -2.73 -8.96
C LEU A 7 10.88 -3.45 -9.49
N GLU A 8 12.06 -2.85 -9.34
CA GLU A 8 13.32 -3.46 -9.78
C GLU A 8 13.60 -4.78 -9.06
N ASN A 9 13.42 -4.82 -7.73
CA ASN A 9 13.58 -6.04 -6.95
C ASN A 9 12.61 -7.12 -7.39
N THR A 10 11.34 -6.77 -7.60
CA THR A 10 10.30 -7.74 -7.99
C THR A 10 10.56 -8.28 -9.40
N HIS A 11 10.99 -7.43 -10.33
CA HIS A 11 11.33 -7.82 -11.70
C HIS A 11 12.54 -8.78 -11.79
N ARG A 12 13.41 -8.80 -10.77
CA ARG A 12 14.53 -9.77 -10.71
C ARG A 12 14.07 -11.19 -10.38
N TYR A 13 12.94 -11.35 -9.71
CA TYR A 13 12.45 -12.66 -9.22
C TYR A 13 11.15 -13.12 -9.90
N PHE A 14 10.38 -12.20 -10.47
CA PHE A 14 9.06 -12.48 -11.06
C PHE A 14 8.90 -11.79 -12.42
N ASN A 15 8.14 -12.42 -13.32
CA ASN A 15 7.75 -11.82 -14.59
C ASN A 15 6.43 -11.06 -14.39
N LEU A 16 6.52 -9.74 -14.29
CA LEU A 16 5.38 -8.88 -13.95
C LEU A 16 4.60 -8.42 -15.19
N GLU A 17 3.28 -8.54 -15.12
CA GLU A 17 2.35 -7.94 -16.06
C GLU A 17 2.23 -6.41 -15.84
N GLU A 18 1.78 -5.67 -16.85
CA GLU A 18 1.66 -4.20 -16.77
C GLU A 18 0.76 -3.72 -15.61
N MET A 19 -0.26 -4.52 -15.27
CA MET A 19 -1.12 -4.26 -14.12
C MET A 19 -0.37 -4.37 -12.78
N GLU A 20 0.45 -5.41 -12.60
CA GLU A 20 1.20 -5.62 -11.36
C GLU A 20 2.28 -4.55 -11.18
N LYS A 21 2.91 -4.15 -12.29
CA LYS A 21 3.84 -3.02 -12.30
C LYS A 21 3.15 -1.73 -11.87
N ASP A 22 1.94 -1.45 -12.36
CA ASP A 22 1.17 -0.28 -11.96
C ASP A 22 0.80 -0.30 -10.47
N ILE A 23 0.40 -1.46 -9.94
CA ILE A 23 0.14 -1.66 -8.51
C ILE A 23 1.39 -1.31 -7.69
N ILE A 24 2.55 -1.87 -8.05
CA ILE A 24 3.82 -1.60 -7.35
C ILE A 24 4.23 -0.13 -7.47
N LEU A 25 3.95 0.54 -8.58
CA LEU A 25 4.31 1.96 -8.76
C LEU A 25 3.39 2.92 -8.00
N THR A 26 2.12 2.54 -7.83
CA THR A 26 1.06 3.42 -7.33
C THR A 26 0.60 3.09 -5.91
N HIS A 27 1.08 2.00 -5.28
CA HIS A 27 0.66 1.61 -3.93
C HIS A 27 0.89 2.69 -2.86
N MET A 28 1.81 3.63 -3.07
CA MET A 28 2.06 4.75 -2.15
C MET A 28 1.34 6.06 -2.53
N TRP A 29 0.50 6.08 -3.56
CA TRP A 29 -0.26 7.28 -3.92
C TRP A 29 -1.10 7.76 -2.74
N PRO A 30 -1.07 9.04 -2.32
CA PRO A 30 -0.67 10.24 -3.08
C PRO A 30 0.80 10.69 -2.95
N LEU A 31 1.65 9.96 -2.22
CA LEU A 31 3.09 10.26 -2.12
C LEU A 31 3.87 9.92 -3.39
N SER A 32 3.33 9.04 -4.23
CA SER A 32 3.85 8.73 -5.55
C SER A 32 3.20 9.64 -6.60
N ASP A 33 4.00 10.23 -7.49
CA ASP A 33 3.55 11.07 -8.63
C ASP A 33 2.80 10.28 -9.71
N SER A 34 2.61 8.96 -9.53
CA SER A 34 1.94 8.09 -10.49
C SER A 34 0.45 7.97 -10.20
N PHE A 35 -0.37 8.29 -11.20
CA PHE A 35 -1.81 8.08 -11.17
C PHE A 35 -2.16 6.64 -11.55
N PHE A 36 -3.21 6.09 -10.95
CA PHE A 36 -3.65 4.72 -11.17
C PHE A 36 -4.13 4.49 -12.60
N LYS A 37 -3.59 3.47 -13.26
CA LYS A 37 -4.08 3.04 -14.58
C LYS A 37 -5.10 1.91 -14.48
N TYR A 38 -5.00 1.10 -13.42
CA TYR A 38 -5.87 -0.05 -13.18
C TYR A 38 -6.71 0.13 -11.91
N ARG A 39 -7.88 -0.53 -11.87
CA ARG A 39 -8.82 -0.46 -10.73
C ARG A 39 -8.27 -1.23 -9.53
N GLU A 40 -7.52 -2.29 -9.81
CA GLU A 40 -6.80 -3.11 -8.86
C GLU A 40 -5.74 -2.28 -8.14
N SER A 41 -5.02 -1.42 -8.85
CA SER A 41 -4.07 -0.46 -8.28
C SER A 41 -4.73 0.48 -7.28
N LEU A 42 -5.90 1.03 -7.62
CA LEU A 42 -6.69 1.86 -6.69
C LEU A 42 -7.09 1.08 -5.43
N LEU A 43 -7.56 -0.16 -5.58
CA LEU A 43 -7.98 -1.00 -4.47
C LEU A 43 -6.82 -1.30 -3.51
N VAL A 44 -5.68 -1.74 -4.05
CA VAL A 44 -4.48 -2.03 -3.25
C VAL A 44 -4.00 -0.78 -2.51
N SER A 45 -3.95 0.35 -3.23
CA SER A 45 -3.58 1.63 -2.62
C SER A 45 -4.54 2.03 -1.52
N LEU A 46 -5.85 1.81 -1.65
CA LEU A 46 -6.81 2.15 -0.60
C LEU A 46 -6.64 1.28 0.64
N VAL A 47 -6.47 -0.04 0.46
CA VAL A 47 -6.29 -0.99 1.57
C VAL A 47 -5.04 -0.64 2.39
N ASP A 48 -3.94 -0.28 1.74
CA ASP A 48 -2.69 0.15 2.39
C ASP A 48 -2.92 1.32 3.38
N LYS A 49 -3.75 2.29 3.00
CA LYS A 49 -4.05 3.46 3.85
C LYS A 49 -5.07 3.12 4.91
N ILE A 50 -6.05 2.27 4.63
CA ILE A 50 -7.02 1.81 5.63
C ILE A 50 -6.28 1.05 6.73
N GLY A 51 -5.34 0.16 6.38
CA GLY A 51 -4.50 -0.56 7.35
C GLY A 51 -3.73 0.42 8.23
N SER A 52 -2.96 1.31 7.61
CA SER A 52 -2.17 2.32 8.33
C SER A 52 -3.03 3.25 9.21
N THR A 53 -4.20 3.67 8.70
CA THR A 53 -5.14 4.53 9.43
C THR A 53 -5.79 3.77 10.58
N ARG A 54 -6.13 2.49 10.41
CA ARG A 54 -6.68 1.66 11.49
C ARG A 54 -5.66 1.48 12.61
N ASP A 55 -4.41 1.24 12.28
CA ASP A 55 -3.35 1.06 13.28
C ASP A 55 -3.13 2.36 14.07
N ILE A 56 -3.03 3.49 13.36
CA ILE A 56 -2.93 4.82 13.97
C ILE A 56 -4.19 5.13 14.79
N PHE A 57 -5.37 4.85 14.27
CA PHE A 57 -6.63 5.08 14.96
C PHE A 57 -6.74 4.22 16.20
N SER A 58 -6.33 2.96 16.17
CA SER A 58 -6.26 2.09 17.35
C SER A 58 -5.31 2.66 18.41
N MET A 59 -4.16 3.19 17.99
CA MET A 59 -3.19 3.82 18.88
C MET A 59 -3.70 5.14 19.48
N ILE A 60 -4.40 5.97 18.69
CA ILE A 60 -4.96 7.27 19.12
C ILE A 60 -6.22 7.08 19.96
N SER A 61 -7.09 6.14 19.59
CA SER A 61 -8.38 5.90 20.26
C SER A 61 -8.22 5.27 21.64
N GLY A 62 -7.01 4.81 22.00
CA GLY A 62 -6.68 4.41 23.37
C GLY A 62 -7.75 3.50 23.96
N ILE A 63 -8.25 2.54 23.18
CA ILE A 63 -9.06 1.47 23.76
C ILE A 63 -8.08 0.71 24.63
N ASN A 64 -8.16 0.98 25.93
CA ASN A 64 -7.60 0.17 26.99
C ASN A 64 -8.09 -1.27 26.76
N GLU A 65 -7.29 -2.06 26.04
CA GLU A 65 -7.42 -3.52 25.97
C GLU A 65 -6.91 -4.17 27.27
N ASP A 66 -6.82 -3.39 28.37
CA ASP A 66 -6.59 -3.86 29.74
C ASP A 66 -7.89 -4.16 30.51
N THR A 67 -9.07 -4.11 29.86
CA THR A 67 -10.36 -4.51 30.47
C THR A 67 -11.00 -5.72 29.77
N ALA A 68 -10.20 -6.64 29.24
CA ALA A 68 -10.71 -7.92 28.72
C ALA A 68 -9.73 -9.10 28.91
N LYS A 69 -8.95 -9.11 30.00
CA LYS A 69 -8.29 -10.31 30.52
C LYS A 69 -8.65 -10.53 31.98
#